data_AF-A0A1Y1VKI6-F1
#
_entry.id   AF-A0A1Y1VKI6-F1
#
_cell.length_a   1.000
_cell.length_b   1.000
_cell.length_c   1.000
_cell.angle_alpha   90.00
_cell.angle_beta   90.00
_cell.angle_gamma   90.00
#
_symmetry.space_group_name_H-M   'P 1'
#
loop_
_entity.id
_entity.type
_entity.pdbx_description
1 polymer ?
#
loop_
_entity_poly.entity_id
_entity_poly.type
_entity_poly.pdbx_seq_one_letter_code
_entity_poly.pdbx_strand_id
1 'polypeptide(L)'
;MKYLNILSLFAAGSAFASSCHPNYECCNNCQVIETDDEGRWGSLNGEWCFIDESKCGDLLNNCKFEQYGYKCCSHCDVYLTDEMGQWGVENNYWCGIPESCNVSGPTNNAPTENFFDNELYISPRYVEEIESSMPDMSDELKAKAKNVMNVSSAVWLAWEGAPDEVEGHLKAAGSKTITFILYMIPTRDCNSLASAGGASDLKKYQGIVDKIANTISKYPDVKVAMVIEPDTLGNLITGSTEACKNVHTLHKNALSYAANVFGNMSNVSAYLDAAHGKWLGWAADKTAAVIKEILDNAPNANIRGFSTNVSNYQSIEKEYAYHEALNAELEKLGITGKKFIVDTGRSGVDVTEEFDVNQTWCNFVYAGLGEPSRGSPDLEKMPLLDAYMWLKPPGEADGSDVGSRADPVCGREDSFPGSPDAGSWFSEYFISMLEKSPFYGETSTTPSEPTETVTPSEPTGTSSAPTVNFFDNELYISPRYVEDSFPGSPDAGSWFSEYFISMLEKSPFYGETSTTPSEPTETVTPSEPTGTSSAPTVNFFDNELYVNPRYAQEIKSSMQDMSKKLQAKANNVMNVSSAVWLAWEGAPNEVEGHLKAAGSKTITFILYMIPTRD
;
A
#
# COMPACT_ATOMS: atom_id res chain seq x y z
N MET A 1 -48.22 -13.18 33.69
CA MET A 1 -49.32 -14.16 33.48
C MET A 1 -50.48 -13.45 32.80
N LYS A 2 -50.59 -13.56 31.46
CA LYS A 2 -51.82 -13.26 30.71
C LYS A 2 -52.64 -14.55 30.69
N TYR A 3 -53.85 -14.55 31.25
CA TYR A 3 -54.75 -15.71 31.22
C TYR A 3 -55.73 -15.64 30.04
N LEU A 4 -55.97 -16.83 29.50
CA LEU A 4 -56.80 -17.26 28.38
C LEU A 4 -58.10 -16.49 28.09
N ASN A 5 -58.42 -16.38 26.79
CA ASN A 5 -59.67 -16.92 26.27
C ASN A 5 -59.49 -17.55 24.87
N ILE A 6 -60.28 -18.60 24.64
CA ILE A 6 -60.18 -19.62 23.58
C ILE A 6 -61.08 -19.21 22.40
N LEU A 7 -60.62 -19.41 21.14
CA LEU A 7 -61.25 -20.17 20.01
C LEU A 7 -60.86 -19.61 18.63
N SER A 8 -60.11 -20.43 17.86
CA SER A 8 -60.09 -20.61 16.39
C SER A 8 -60.32 -19.43 15.43
N LEU A 9 -59.35 -19.19 14.52
CA LEU A 9 -59.50 -19.41 13.07
C LEU A 9 -58.16 -19.25 12.33
N PHE A 10 -57.83 -20.20 11.45
CA PHE A 10 -56.86 -19.98 10.37
C PHE A 10 -57.38 -18.86 9.47
N ALA A 11 -56.60 -17.80 9.28
CA ALA A 11 -56.76 -16.88 8.17
C ALA A 11 -55.38 -16.50 7.64
N ALA A 12 -55.24 -16.65 6.33
CA ALA A 12 -54.03 -16.44 5.56
C ALA A 12 -53.61 -14.96 5.51
N GLY A 13 -52.29 -14.77 5.41
CA GLY A 13 -51.60 -13.70 4.69
C GLY A 13 -52.33 -12.38 4.45
N SER A 14 -51.89 -11.36 5.18
CA SER A 14 -51.69 -10.04 4.62
C SER A 14 -50.68 -9.31 5.51
N ALA A 15 -49.51 -9.00 4.93
CA ALA A 15 -48.58 -8.04 5.49
C ALA A 15 -49.35 -6.72 5.71
N PHE A 16 -49.58 -6.37 6.97
CA PHE A 16 -50.07 -5.04 7.31
C PHE A 16 -48.86 -4.10 7.35
N ALA A 17 -48.90 -3.12 6.45
CA ALA A 17 -47.95 -2.04 6.38
C ALA A 17 -47.93 -1.22 7.68
N SER A 18 -46.72 -1.01 8.20
CA SER A 18 -46.17 0.13 8.97
C SER A 18 -47.12 1.11 9.69
N SER A 19 -48.20 0.65 10.31
CA SER A 19 -49.18 1.51 10.98
C SER A 19 -49.65 0.89 12.29
N CYS A 20 -49.99 1.76 13.24
CA CYS A 20 -50.33 1.47 14.63
C CYS A 20 -51.27 0.26 14.81
N HIS A 21 -51.07 -0.48 15.90
CA HIS A 21 -51.89 -1.64 16.23
C HIS A 21 -53.37 -1.24 16.46
N PRO A 22 -54.35 -1.99 15.93
CA PRO A 22 -55.76 -1.60 15.94
C PRO A 22 -56.40 -1.49 17.34
N ASN A 23 -55.82 -2.17 18.33
CA ASN A 23 -56.36 -2.24 19.70
C ASN A 23 -55.55 -1.46 20.75
N TYR A 24 -54.44 -0.82 20.37
CA TYR A 24 -53.56 -0.12 21.32
C TYR A 24 -53.10 1.22 20.74
N GLU A 25 -52.95 2.24 21.59
CA GLU A 25 -52.46 3.54 21.14
C GLU A 25 -51.06 3.43 20.55
N CYS A 26 -50.75 4.32 19.61
CA CYS A 26 -49.41 4.44 19.08
C CYS A 26 -48.51 5.19 20.06
N CYS A 27 -47.31 4.67 20.31
CA CYS A 27 -46.36 5.37 21.16
C CYS A 27 -45.97 6.72 20.52
N ASN A 28 -45.89 7.76 21.35
CA ASN A 28 -45.37 9.06 20.94
C ASN A 28 -43.83 9.16 21.09
N ASN A 29 -43.21 8.07 21.54
CA ASN A 29 -41.77 7.87 21.64
C ASN A 29 -41.42 6.51 21.01
N CYS A 30 -40.13 6.27 20.77
CA CYS A 30 -39.63 5.03 20.16
C CYS A 30 -39.06 4.05 21.20
N GLN A 31 -39.43 4.18 22.49
CA GLN A 31 -38.92 3.33 23.56
C GLN A 31 -39.59 1.95 23.53
N VAL A 32 -38.82 0.92 23.16
CA VAL A 32 -39.29 -0.47 23.16
C VAL A 32 -39.10 -1.10 24.54
N ILE A 33 -40.19 -1.57 25.12
CA ILE A 33 -40.24 -2.31 26.39
C ILE A 33 -40.36 -3.82 26.14
N GLU A 34 -41.07 -4.24 25.10
CA GLU A 34 -41.28 -5.64 24.76
C GLU A 34 -41.42 -5.81 23.23
N THR A 35 -41.11 -7.00 22.70
CA THR A 35 -41.28 -7.34 21.28
C THR A 35 -41.86 -8.73 21.18
N ASP A 36 -42.91 -8.88 20.38
CA ASP A 36 -43.58 -10.16 20.13
C ASP A 36 -43.94 -10.31 18.64
N ASP A 37 -44.72 -11.34 18.32
CA ASP A 37 -45.14 -11.68 16.96
C ASP A 37 -46.07 -10.61 16.33
N GLU A 38 -46.63 -9.70 17.13
CA GLU A 38 -47.46 -8.59 16.66
C GLU A 38 -46.61 -7.35 16.36
N GLY A 39 -45.50 -7.15 17.08
CA GLY A 39 -44.48 -6.14 16.79
C GLY A 39 -43.79 -5.59 18.04
N ARG A 40 -43.36 -4.33 17.98
CA ARG A 40 -42.62 -3.65 19.07
C ARG A 40 -43.58 -2.83 19.94
N TRP A 41 -43.43 -2.94 21.26
CA TRP A 41 -44.32 -2.34 22.24
C TRP A 41 -43.56 -1.40 23.17
N GLY A 42 -44.15 -0.25 23.51
CA GLY A 42 -43.66 0.69 24.50
C GLY A 42 -44.69 0.97 25.59
N SER A 43 -44.45 2.00 26.40
CA SER A 43 -45.45 2.48 27.37
C SER A 43 -45.72 3.97 27.22
N LEU A 44 -47.01 4.32 27.22
CA LEU A 44 -47.52 5.68 27.22
C LEU A 44 -48.47 5.82 28.41
N ASN A 45 -48.18 6.74 29.33
CA ASN A 45 -48.98 6.99 30.54
C ASN A 45 -49.21 5.76 31.45
N GLY A 46 -48.29 4.78 31.42
CA GLY A 46 -48.40 3.56 32.23
C GLY A 46 -49.24 2.46 31.59
N GLU A 47 -49.74 2.66 30.36
CA GLU A 47 -50.38 1.64 29.55
C GLU A 47 -49.48 1.20 28.39
N TRP A 48 -49.78 0.04 27.81
CA TRP A 48 -49.05 -0.48 26.65
C TRP A 48 -49.43 0.29 25.39
N CYS A 49 -48.42 0.72 24.63
CA CYS A 49 -48.59 1.35 23.33
C CYS A 49 -47.79 0.57 22.27
N PHE A 50 -48.19 0.68 21.01
CA PHE A 50 -47.52 0.01 19.90
C PHE A 50 -46.57 0.98 19.18
N ILE A 51 -45.39 0.51 18.83
CA ILE A 51 -44.34 1.34 18.21
C ILE A 51 -44.61 1.48 16.72
N ASP A 52 -44.70 2.73 16.27
CA ASP A 52 -44.88 3.06 14.86
C ASP A 52 -43.56 2.89 14.10
N GLU A 53 -43.38 1.76 13.42
CA GLU A 53 -42.16 1.47 12.66
C GLU A 53 -41.90 2.46 11.53
N SER A 54 -42.93 3.13 10.99
CA SER A 54 -42.74 4.16 9.96
C SER A 54 -42.11 5.44 10.52
N LYS A 55 -42.26 5.69 11.83
CA LYS A 55 -41.67 6.84 12.52
C LYS A 55 -40.39 6.50 13.26
N CYS A 56 -40.28 5.27 13.73
CA CYS A 56 -39.21 4.82 14.61
C CYS A 56 -38.20 3.87 13.91
N GLY A 57 -38.49 3.40 12.69
CA GLY A 57 -37.66 2.43 11.98
C GLY A 57 -36.25 2.92 11.69
N ASP A 58 -36.09 4.19 11.29
CA ASP A 58 -34.78 4.79 11.04
C ASP A 58 -34.01 5.13 12.32
N LEU A 59 -34.74 5.48 13.40
CA LEU A 59 -34.18 5.84 14.72
C LEU A 59 -33.71 4.61 15.51
N LEU A 60 -34.40 3.47 15.34
CA LEU A 60 -34.10 2.23 16.04
C LEU A 60 -32.94 1.43 15.43
N ASN A 61 -32.50 1.80 14.21
CA ASN A 61 -31.49 1.03 13.47
C ASN A 61 -30.10 1.68 13.43
N ASN A 62 -29.90 2.90 13.94
CA ASN A 62 -28.58 3.55 13.87
C ASN A 62 -28.08 4.19 15.17
N CYS A 63 -28.91 4.46 16.18
CA CYS A 63 -28.41 5.09 17.41
C CYS A 63 -29.42 5.16 18.57
N LYS A 64 -29.28 4.23 19.53
CA LYS A 64 -30.14 4.18 20.72
C LYS A 64 -30.03 5.37 21.67
N PHE A 65 -29.04 6.26 21.54
CA PHE A 65 -28.80 7.34 22.50
C PHE A 65 -29.66 8.58 22.26
N GLU A 66 -30.25 8.70 21.07
CA GLU A 66 -31.21 9.77 20.76
C GLU A 66 -32.46 9.68 21.65
N GLN A 67 -32.81 8.49 22.12
CA GLN A 67 -33.92 8.27 23.07
C GLN A 67 -33.68 8.95 24.43
N TYR A 68 -32.42 9.26 24.77
CA TYR A 68 -32.02 9.95 25.99
C TYR A 68 -31.70 11.43 25.76
N GLY A 69 -31.96 11.96 24.55
CA GLY A 69 -31.71 13.36 24.19
C GLY A 69 -30.28 13.67 23.74
N TYR A 70 -29.44 12.66 23.50
CA TYR A 70 -28.07 12.83 23.02
C TYR A 70 -27.97 12.46 21.54
N LYS A 71 -27.27 13.29 20.77
CA LYS A 71 -26.97 12.98 19.36
C LYS A 71 -25.99 11.81 19.28
N CYS A 72 -25.94 11.20 18.12
CA CYS A 72 -24.98 10.15 17.81
C CYS A 72 -23.66 10.78 17.41
N CYS A 73 -22.55 10.17 17.81
CA CYS A 73 -21.24 10.61 17.35
C CYS A 73 -21.14 10.34 15.84
N SER A 74 -20.57 11.30 15.10
CA SER A 74 -20.18 11.08 13.70
C SER A 74 -18.95 10.15 13.55
N HIS A 75 -18.34 9.79 14.68
CA HIS A 75 -17.17 8.94 14.83
C HIS A 75 -17.44 7.76 15.79
N CYS A 76 -16.51 6.81 15.86
CA CYS A 76 -16.59 5.65 16.76
C CYS A 76 -15.68 5.75 18.01
N ASP A 77 -15.00 6.89 18.22
CA ASP A 77 -14.13 7.10 19.41
C ASP A 77 -14.89 7.11 20.75
N VAL A 78 -14.63 6.10 21.59
CA VAL A 78 -15.25 5.96 22.92
C VAL A 78 -14.45 6.74 23.98
N TYR A 79 -15.13 7.66 24.66
CA TYR A 79 -14.61 8.47 25.77
C TYR A 79 -15.01 7.91 27.14
N LEU A 80 -16.23 7.35 27.27
CA LEU A 80 -16.76 6.79 28.50
C LEU A 80 -17.70 5.62 28.19
N THR A 81 -17.73 4.60 29.05
CA THR A 81 -18.70 3.51 28.98
C THR A 81 -19.42 3.37 30.32
N ASP A 82 -20.74 3.31 30.30
CA ASP A 82 -21.58 3.12 31.49
C ASP A 82 -22.74 2.14 31.23
N GLU A 83 -23.71 2.07 32.14
CA GLU A 83 -24.89 1.19 32.04
C GLU A 83 -25.80 1.52 30.83
N MET A 84 -25.69 2.73 30.26
CA MET A 84 -26.47 3.16 29.08
C MET A 84 -25.76 2.84 27.76
N GLY A 85 -24.42 2.75 27.78
CA GLY A 85 -23.59 2.26 26.67
C GLY A 85 -22.28 3.03 26.49
N GLN A 86 -21.76 3.05 25.27
CA GLN A 86 -20.53 3.77 24.91
C GLN A 86 -20.83 5.21 24.49
N TRP A 87 -20.03 6.15 24.99
CA TRP A 87 -20.19 7.59 24.82
C TRP A 87 -18.93 8.20 24.22
N GLY A 88 -19.08 9.12 23.27
CA GLY A 88 -18.03 9.98 22.74
C GLY A 88 -18.26 11.45 23.08
N VAL A 89 -17.34 12.31 22.64
CA VAL A 89 -17.44 13.77 22.80
C VAL A 89 -17.21 14.44 21.45
N GLU A 90 -18.23 15.11 20.93
CA GLU A 90 -18.20 15.80 19.64
C GLU A 90 -18.62 17.26 19.83
N ASN A 91 -17.82 18.20 19.32
CA ASN A 91 -18.06 19.65 19.47
C ASN A 91 -18.28 20.11 20.94
N ASN A 92 -17.57 19.50 21.90
CA ASN A 92 -17.73 19.69 23.35
C ASN A 92 -19.09 19.23 23.94
N TYR A 93 -19.86 18.42 23.21
CA TYR A 93 -21.09 17.81 23.70
C TYR A 93 -20.94 16.29 23.78
N TRP A 94 -21.62 15.68 24.75
CA TRP A 94 -21.74 14.23 24.83
C TRP A 94 -22.56 13.70 23.65
N CYS A 95 -22.04 12.65 23.02
CA CYS A 95 -22.72 11.93 21.96
C CYS A 95 -22.68 10.42 22.26
N GLY A 96 -23.71 9.71 21.81
CA GLY A 96 -23.77 8.26 21.92
C GLY A 96 -23.06 7.59 20.76
N ILE A 97 -22.27 6.55 21.02
CA ILE A 97 -21.57 5.82 19.96
C ILE A 97 -22.58 4.97 19.19
N PRO A 98 -22.72 5.15 17.86
CA PRO A 98 -23.68 4.40 17.04
C PRO A 98 -23.59 2.89 17.22
N GLU A 99 -24.69 2.16 17.07
CA GLU A 99 -24.63 0.68 17.07
C GLU A 99 -23.88 0.13 15.86
N SER A 100 -23.80 0.88 14.76
CA SER A 100 -22.90 0.55 13.64
C SER A 100 -21.41 0.57 14.02
N CYS A 101 -21.04 1.32 15.07
CA CYS A 101 -19.69 1.29 15.65
C CYS A 101 -19.51 0.11 16.62
N ASN A 102 -20.61 -0.43 17.16
CA ASN A 102 -20.61 -1.70 17.86
C ASN A 102 -20.69 -2.81 16.81
N VAL A 103 -19.54 -3.20 16.26
CA VAL A 103 -19.42 -4.50 15.59
C VAL A 103 -19.90 -5.53 16.61
N SER A 104 -21.11 -6.03 16.41
CA SER A 104 -21.80 -6.93 17.33
C SER A 104 -20.87 -8.07 17.74
N GLY A 105 -20.91 -8.45 19.03
CA GLY A 105 -20.15 -9.57 19.60
C GLY A 105 -20.30 -10.89 18.82
N PRO A 106 -19.54 -11.92 19.23
CA PRO A 106 -18.84 -12.85 18.35
C PRO A 106 -19.79 -13.59 17.43
N THR A 107 -19.93 -13.07 16.22
CA THR A 107 -20.19 -13.90 15.05
C THR A 107 -18.80 -14.16 14.47
N ASN A 108 -18.40 -15.44 14.37
CA ASN A 108 -17.17 -15.81 13.68
C ASN A 108 -17.33 -15.44 12.20
N ASN A 109 -17.18 -14.15 11.88
CA ASN A 109 -17.42 -13.60 10.55
C ASN A 109 -16.24 -13.78 9.63
N ALA A 110 -15.07 -14.17 10.16
CA ALA A 110 -13.90 -14.32 9.32
C ALA A 110 -14.15 -15.34 8.21
N PRO A 111 -13.69 -15.03 6.99
CA PRO A 111 -13.86 -15.90 5.84
C PRO A 111 -13.30 -17.30 6.09
N THR A 112 -14.13 -18.32 5.88
CA THR A 112 -13.68 -19.70 5.79
C THR A 112 -13.14 -20.04 4.40
N GLU A 113 -13.52 -19.25 3.38
CA GLU A 113 -12.96 -19.35 2.03
C GLU A 113 -11.54 -18.78 1.95
N ASN A 114 -10.74 -19.32 1.03
CA ASN A 114 -9.43 -18.77 0.71
C ASN A 114 -9.61 -17.63 -0.31
N PHE A 115 -9.39 -16.39 0.11
CA PHE A 115 -9.53 -15.22 -0.77
C PHE A 115 -8.53 -15.22 -1.94
N PHE A 116 -7.41 -15.94 -1.82
CA PHE A 116 -6.41 -16.00 -2.87
C PHE A 116 -6.79 -16.91 -4.05
N ASP A 117 -7.88 -17.68 -3.94
CA ASP A 117 -8.45 -18.45 -5.06
C ASP A 117 -9.23 -17.56 -6.05
N ASN A 118 -9.45 -16.30 -5.70
CA ASN A 118 -10.02 -15.27 -6.57
C ASN A 118 -8.95 -14.64 -7.48
N GLU A 119 -9.37 -13.89 -8.49
CA GLU A 119 -8.43 -13.05 -9.26
C GLU A 119 -7.76 -12.03 -8.33
N LEU A 120 -6.44 -11.90 -8.43
CA LEU A 120 -5.65 -11.02 -7.55
C LEU A 120 -5.48 -9.62 -8.17
N TYR A 121 -5.56 -8.60 -7.33
CA TYR A 121 -5.34 -7.21 -7.71
C TYR A 121 -3.86 -6.97 -8.07
N ILE A 122 -3.63 -6.37 -9.23
CA ILE A 122 -2.29 -5.95 -9.68
C ILE A 122 -2.18 -4.46 -9.40
N SER A 123 -1.16 -4.06 -8.62
CA SER A 123 -0.90 -2.67 -8.28
C SER A 123 -0.41 -1.88 -9.51
N PRO A 124 -1.13 -0.83 -9.97
CA PRO A 124 -0.67 0.00 -11.08
C PRO A 124 0.68 0.66 -10.81
N ARG A 125 0.92 1.09 -9.56
CA ARG A 125 2.20 1.66 -9.14
C ARG A 125 3.37 0.69 -9.37
N TYR A 126 3.18 -0.57 -9.03
CA TYR A 126 4.23 -1.58 -9.20
C TYR A 126 4.49 -1.87 -10.69
N VAL A 127 3.45 -1.83 -11.53
CA VAL A 127 3.61 -1.91 -12.99
C VAL A 127 4.42 -0.73 -13.52
N GLU A 128 4.11 0.51 -13.10
CA GLU A 128 4.84 1.72 -13.49
C GLU A 128 6.32 1.68 -13.05
N GLU A 129 6.59 1.17 -11.85
CA GLU A 129 7.95 0.94 -11.33
C GLU A 129 8.74 -0.04 -12.23
N ILE A 130 8.14 -1.18 -12.60
CA ILE A 130 8.77 -2.13 -13.53
C ILE A 130 8.99 -1.49 -14.91
N GLU A 131 8.00 -0.77 -15.44
CA GLU A 131 8.08 -0.08 -16.73
C GLU A 131 9.25 0.92 -16.74
N SER A 132 9.49 1.61 -15.63
CA SER A 132 10.59 2.56 -15.48
C SER A 132 11.97 1.92 -15.63
N SER A 133 12.10 0.62 -15.31
CA SER A 133 13.35 -0.14 -15.46
C SER A 133 13.54 -0.76 -16.85
N MET A 134 12.48 -0.84 -17.67
CA MET A 134 12.57 -1.48 -18.99
C MET A 134 13.60 -0.85 -19.96
N PRO A 135 13.86 0.47 -19.98
CA PRO A 135 14.87 1.06 -20.84
C PRO A 135 16.28 0.47 -20.63
N ASP A 136 16.61 0.05 -19.42
CA ASP A 136 17.92 -0.49 -19.03
C ASP A 136 18.03 -2.01 -19.24
N MET A 137 16.96 -2.66 -19.70
CA MET A 137 16.89 -4.11 -19.90
C MET A 137 17.21 -4.53 -21.34
N SER A 138 17.77 -5.73 -21.49
CA SER A 138 17.80 -6.44 -22.78
C SER A 138 16.39 -6.82 -23.25
N ASP A 139 16.23 -7.16 -24.53
CA ASP A 139 14.91 -7.57 -25.06
C ASP A 139 14.38 -8.84 -24.39
N GLU A 140 15.27 -9.77 -24.03
CA GLU A 140 14.91 -10.95 -23.24
C GLU A 140 14.38 -10.54 -21.86
N LEU A 141 15.09 -9.66 -21.14
CA LEU A 141 14.67 -9.20 -19.83
C LEU A 141 13.38 -8.38 -19.89
N LYS A 142 13.16 -7.57 -20.93
CA LYS A 142 11.89 -6.89 -21.17
C LYS A 142 10.73 -7.88 -21.34
N ALA A 143 10.95 -9.01 -22.01
CA ALA A 143 9.94 -10.05 -22.13
C ALA A 143 9.62 -10.69 -20.77
N LYS A 144 10.63 -10.98 -19.94
CA LYS A 144 10.42 -11.46 -18.57
C LYS A 144 9.69 -10.43 -17.72
N ALA A 145 10.09 -9.16 -17.77
CA ALA A 145 9.47 -8.07 -17.02
C ALA A 145 7.98 -7.90 -17.36
N LYS A 146 7.60 -8.03 -18.64
CA LYS A 146 6.17 -8.02 -19.05
C LYS A 146 5.36 -9.15 -18.41
N ASN A 147 5.95 -10.32 -18.18
CA ASN A 147 5.28 -11.39 -17.44
C ASN A 147 5.12 -11.02 -15.96
N VAL A 148 6.14 -10.40 -15.36
CA VAL A 148 6.12 -9.94 -13.96
C VAL A 148 5.06 -8.86 -13.72
N MET A 149 4.77 -7.98 -14.68
CA MET A 149 3.70 -6.98 -14.57
C MET A 149 2.30 -7.60 -14.39
N ASN A 150 2.12 -8.90 -14.66
CA ASN A 150 0.87 -9.62 -14.40
C ASN A 150 0.83 -10.33 -13.05
N VAL A 151 1.87 -10.16 -12.21
CA VAL A 151 1.96 -10.78 -10.88
C VAL A 151 1.50 -9.79 -9.83
N SER A 152 0.55 -10.21 -8.99
CA SER A 152 0.05 -9.40 -7.88
C SER A 152 1.11 -9.22 -6.80
N SER A 153 1.30 -7.99 -6.34
CA SER A 153 2.11 -7.63 -5.17
C SER A 153 1.24 -6.91 -4.13
N ALA A 154 1.62 -7.02 -2.86
CA ALA A 154 0.88 -6.38 -1.78
C ALA A 154 1.10 -4.85 -1.74
N VAL A 155 0.09 -4.12 -1.27
CA VAL A 155 0.14 -2.67 -1.05
C VAL A 155 0.52 -2.37 0.40
N TRP A 156 1.62 -1.64 0.61
CA TRP A 156 2.14 -1.34 1.95
C TRP A 156 1.52 -0.08 2.54
N LEU A 157 0.80 -0.25 3.64
CA LEU A 157 0.30 0.84 4.48
C LEU A 157 1.37 1.17 5.54
N ALA A 158 2.39 1.92 5.14
CA ALA A 158 3.64 2.08 5.90
C ALA A 158 3.97 3.53 6.31
N TRP A 159 3.08 4.49 6.08
CA TRP A 159 3.30 5.92 6.36
C TRP A 159 1.99 6.62 6.78
N GLU A 160 2.06 7.81 7.38
CA GLU A 160 0.89 8.45 8.04
C GLU A 160 -0.33 8.69 7.13
N GLY A 161 -0.12 8.95 5.85
CA GLY A 161 -1.19 9.18 4.87
C GLY A 161 -1.66 7.90 4.13
N ALA A 162 -1.01 6.76 4.34
CA ALA A 162 -1.41 5.51 3.70
C ALA A 162 -2.89 5.12 3.94
N PRO A 163 -3.50 5.38 5.11
CA PRO A 163 -4.93 5.12 5.30
C PRO A 163 -5.85 5.84 4.29
N ASP A 164 -5.43 6.98 3.72
CA ASP A 164 -6.20 7.70 2.70
C ASP A 164 -6.08 7.08 1.30
N GLU A 165 -5.07 6.24 1.05
CA GLU A 165 -4.88 5.54 -0.23
C GLU A 165 -5.80 4.30 -0.35
N VAL A 166 -6.24 3.74 0.77
CA VAL A 166 -7.02 2.49 0.86
C VAL A 166 -8.27 2.55 -0.03
N GLU A 167 -9.01 3.65 -0.01
CA GLU A 167 -10.25 3.77 -0.80
C GLU A 167 -9.99 3.69 -2.31
N GLY A 168 -8.92 4.34 -2.79
CA GLY A 168 -8.54 4.31 -4.20
C GLY A 168 -8.20 2.89 -4.66
N HIS A 169 -7.46 2.16 -3.84
CA HIS A 169 -7.12 0.76 -4.09
C HIS A 169 -8.33 -0.17 -4.08
N LEU A 170 -9.26 -0.01 -3.12
CA LEU A 170 -10.50 -0.80 -3.08
C LEU A 170 -11.37 -0.57 -4.32
N LYS A 171 -11.49 0.69 -4.78
CA LYS A 171 -12.19 1.01 -6.05
C LYS A 171 -11.52 0.36 -7.26
N ALA A 172 -10.20 0.42 -7.33
CA ALA A 172 -9.43 -0.14 -8.44
C ALA A 172 -9.46 -1.68 -8.46
N ALA A 173 -9.51 -2.32 -7.29
CA ALA A 173 -9.60 -3.77 -7.17
C ALA A 173 -10.91 -4.33 -7.75
N GLY A 174 -12.03 -3.62 -7.58
CA GLY A 174 -13.34 -4.12 -8.00
C GLY A 174 -13.65 -5.44 -7.31
N SER A 175 -13.86 -6.52 -8.06
CA SER A 175 -14.10 -7.85 -7.48
C SER A 175 -12.82 -8.65 -7.17
N LYS A 176 -11.64 -8.13 -7.51
CA LYS A 176 -10.35 -8.82 -7.29
C LYS A 176 -9.98 -8.80 -5.81
N THR A 177 -9.25 -9.81 -5.36
CA THR A 177 -8.67 -9.85 -4.02
C THR A 177 -7.48 -8.92 -3.95
N ILE A 178 -7.49 -7.99 -2.99
CA ILE A 178 -6.39 -7.09 -2.72
C ILE A 178 -5.68 -7.46 -1.42
N THR A 179 -4.35 -7.43 -1.43
CA THR A 179 -3.52 -7.69 -0.25
C THR A 179 -2.92 -6.38 0.26
N PHE A 180 -3.22 -6.02 1.51
CA PHE A 180 -2.58 -4.92 2.21
C PHE A 180 -1.59 -5.45 3.25
N ILE A 181 -0.48 -4.73 3.41
CA ILE A 181 0.43 -4.88 4.56
C ILE A 181 0.19 -3.69 5.49
N LEU A 182 -0.38 -3.93 6.67
CA LEU A 182 -0.42 -2.94 7.73
C LEU A 182 0.96 -2.92 8.40
N TYR A 183 1.68 -1.80 8.27
CA TYR A 183 3.05 -1.64 8.82
C TYR A 183 3.21 -0.28 9.50
N MET A 184 2.37 -0.01 10.51
CA MET A 184 2.27 1.27 11.21
C MET A 184 2.46 1.15 12.74
N ILE A 185 2.98 0.02 13.23
CA ILE A 185 3.13 -0.21 14.67
C ILE A 185 3.92 0.89 15.37
N PRO A 186 3.54 1.32 16.59
CA PRO A 186 4.26 2.39 17.25
C PRO A 186 5.72 2.05 17.53
N THR A 187 6.60 3.05 17.40
CA THR A 187 8.06 2.88 17.56
C THR A 187 8.57 1.68 16.75
N ARG A 188 8.25 1.70 15.45
CA ARG A 188 8.60 0.62 14.51
C ARG A 188 10.10 0.34 14.56
N ASP A 189 10.44 -0.95 14.52
CA ASP A 189 11.81 -1.48 14.57
C ASP A 189 12.66 -1.00 15.75
N CYS A 190 12.37 -1.51 16.94
CA CYS A 190 13.23 -1.29 18.11
C CYS A 190 14.68 -1.82 17.94
N ASN A 191 14.98 -2.54 16.83
CA ASN A 191 16.27 -3.16 16.53
C ASN A 191 16.91 -2.72 15.19
N SER A 192 16.29 -1.87 14.36
CA SER A 192 16.86 -1.41 13.07
C SER A 192 16.52 0.06 12.80
N LEU A 193 17.35 0.71 11.98
CA LEU A 193 17.16 2.11 11.57
C LEU A 193 16.54 2.26 10.18
N ALA A 194 16.68 1.25 9.30
CA ALA A 194 16.29 1.35 7.88
C ALA A 194 14.80 1.63 7.68
N SER A 195 13.96 1.01 8.50
CA SER A 195 12.51 1.08 8.42
C SER A 195 11.89 1.87 9.58
N ALA A 196 12.65 2.73 10.27
CA ALA A 196 12.15 3.54 11.38
C ALA A 196 10.89 4.36 10.98
N GLY A 197 9.86 4.33 11.82
CA GLY A 197 8.57 4.97 11.55
C GLY A 197 7.46 4.48 12.48
N GLY A 198 6.23 4.46 11.95
CA GLY A 198 5.05 4.00 12.67
C GLY A 198 4.38 5.08 13.54
N ALA A 199 3.27 4.71 14.17
CA ALA A 199 2.48 5.62 14.98
C ALA A 199 3.26 6.15 16.21
N SER A 200 2.87 7.33 16.71
CA SER A 200 3.51 7.92 17.90
C SER A 200 3.24 7.13 19.19
N ASP A 201 2.09 6.47 19.27
CA ASP A 201 1.59 5.76 20.44
C ASP A 201 0.45 4.80 20.05
N LEU A 202 0.00 4.01 21.02
CA LEU A 202 -1.07 3.03 20.82
C LEU A 202 -2.40 3.67 20.38
N LYS A 203 -2.76 4.86 20.87
CA LYS A 203 -4.03 5.51 20.51
C LYS A 203 -4.02 5.95 19.05
N LYS A 204 -2.89 6.52 18.60
CA LYS A 204 -2.71 6.89 17.19
C LYS A 204 -2.77 5.65 16.29
N TYR A 205 -2.15 4.55 16.70
CA TYR A 205 -2.22 3.28 15.99
C TYR A 205 -3.65 2.73 15.89
N GLN A 206 -4.40 2.75 16.99
CA GLN A 206 -5.81 2.34 17.00
C GLN A 206 -6.64 3.16 16.01
N GLY A 207 -6.48 4.49 16.02
CA GLY A 207 -7.18 5.37 15.06
C GLY A 207 -6.82 5.11 13.59
N ILE A 208 -5.57 4.71 13.32
CA ILE A 208 -5.15 4.26 11.98
C ILE A 208 -5.89 2.98 11.58
N VAL A 209 -5.86 1.96 12.45
CA VAL A 209 -6.56 0.69 12.24
C VAL A 209 -8.05 0.92 11.99
N ASP A 210 -8.69 1.75 12.81
CA ASP A 210 -10.12 2.06 12.69
C ASP A 210 -10.43 2.78 11.38
N LYS A 211 -9.59 3.74 10.96
CA LYS A 211 -9.75 4.44 9.68
C LYS A 211 -9.68 3.49 8.49
N ILE A 212 -8.71 2.56 8.50
CA ILE A 212 -8.57 1.54 7.46
C ILE A 212 -9.79 0.61 7.46
N ALA A 213 -10.17 0.08 8.63
CA ALA A 213 -11.31 -0.83 8.77
C ALA A 213 -12.63 -0.18 8.32
N ASN A 214 -12.90 1.05 8.77
CA ASN A 214 -14.08 1.83 8.36
C ASN A 214 -14.12 2.11 6.86
N THR A 215 -12.95 2.25 6.23
CA THR A 215 -12.86 2.40 4.78
C THR A 215 -13.20 1.09 4.08
N ILE A 216 -12.61 -0.04 4.51
CA ILE A 216 -12.89 -1.38 3.96
C ILE A 216 -14.37 -1.77 4.14
N SER A 217 -15.00 -1.44 5.26
CA SER A 217 -16.42 -1.75 5.52
C SER A 217 -17.38 -1.11 4.52
N LYS A 218 -16.98 -0.05 3.81
CA LYS A 218 -17.78 0.57 2.75
C LYS A 218 -17.77 -0.24 1.44
N TYR A 219 -16.91 -1.25 1.34
CA TYR A 219 -16.69 -2.09 0.16
C TYR A 219 -16.89 -3.57 0.50
N PRO A 220 -18.11 -3.98 0.91
CA PRO A 220 -18.37 -5.34 1.40
C PRO A 220 -18.14 -6.44 0.36
N ASP A 221 -18.16 -6.10 -0.93
CA ASP A 221 -17.94 -7.04 -2.03
C ASP A 221 -16.45 -7.22 -2.40
N VAL A 222 -15.56 -6.34 -1.90
CA VAL A 222 -14.12 -6.44 -2.15
C VAL A 222 -13.50 -7.40 -1.14
N LYS A 223 -12.82 -8.44 -1.63
CA LYS A 223 -12.08 -9.38 -0.79
C LYS A 223 -10.72 -8.78 -0.41
N VAL A 224 -10.48 -8.60 0.88
CA VAL A 224 -9.23 -8.02 1.39
C VAL A 224 -8.43 -9.07 2.16
N ALA A 225 -7.18 -9.30 1.78
CA ALA A 225 -6.20 -9.97 2.65
C ALA A 225 -5.42 -8.88 3.41
N MET A 226 -5.40 -8.96 4.75
CA MET A 226 -4.70 -8.00 5.60
C MET A 226 -3.56 -8.69 6.35
N VAL A 227 -2.32 -8.38 6.01
CA VAL A 227 -1.14 -8.81 6.76
C VAL A 227 -0.84 -7.79 7.85
N ILE A 228 -0.72 -8.25 9.09
CA ILE A 228 -0.60 -7.40 10.27
C ILE A 228 0.85 -7.39 10.76
N GLU A 229 1.48 -6.22 10.62
CA GLU A 229 2.71 -5.78 11.28
C GLU A 229 3.89 -6.75 11.19
N PRO A 230 4.49 -6.91 10.00
CA PRO A 230 5.75 -7.61 9.82
C PRO A 230 6.82 -7.27 10.86
N ASP A 231 7.70 -8.23 11.14
CA ASP A 231 8.82 -8.17 12.10
C ASP A 231 8.45 -8.04 13.59
N THR A 232 7.24 -7.60 13.92
CA THR A 232 6.86 -7.33 15.30
C THR A 232 6.93 -8.59 16.16
N LEU A 233 6.37 -9.71 15.67
CA LEU A 233 6.40 -10.96 16.43
C LEU A 233 7.82 -11.50 16.58
N GLY A 234 8.65 -11.41 15.52
CA GLY A 234 10.07 -11.75 15.57
C GLY A 234 10.79 -11.00 16.69
N ASN A 235 10.61 -9.68 16.71
CA ASN A 235 11.18 -8.80 17.72
C ASN A 235 10.66 -9.08 19.13
N LEU A 236 9.38 -9.40 19.32
CA LEU A 236 8.83 -9.78 20.64
C LEU A 236 9.50 -11.03 21.23
N ILE A 237 9.93 -11.97 20.38
CA ILE A 237 10.53 -13.24 20.79
C ILE A 237 12.04 -13.11 21.02
N THR A 238 12.77 -12.42 20.13
CA THR A 238 14.24 -12.37 20.17
C THR A 238 14.80 -11.04 20.65
N GLY A 239 13.99 -9.99 20.68
CA GLY A 239 14.38 -8.67 21.18
C GLY A 239 14.71 -8.73 22.67
N SER A 240 15.96 -8.39 23.00
CA SER A 240 16.47 -8.46 24.38
C SER A 240 16.94 -7.12 24.93
N THR A 241 16.95 -6.07 24.09
CA THR A 241 17.32 -4.71 24.50
C THR A 241 16.28 -4.14 25.46
N GLU A 242 16.72 -3.26 26.36
CA GLU A 242 15.81 -2.60 27.32
C GLU A 242 14.77 -1.73 26.59
N ALA A 243 15.15 -1.15 25.45
CA ALA A 243 14.24 -0.41 24.56
C ALA A 243 13.11 -1.32 24.05
N CYS A 244 13.43 -2.53 23.55
CA CYS A 244 12.40 -3.46 23.09
C CYS A 244 11.51 -3.94 24.26
N LYS A 245 12.08 -4.27 25.42
CA LYS A 245 11.29 -4.73 26.59
C LYS A 245 10.22 -3.74 27.04
N ASN A 246 10.53 -2.44 26.98
CA ASN A 246 9.57 -1.38 27.34
C ASN A 246 8.43 -1.23 26.32
N VAL A 247 8.65 -1.67 25.07
CA VAL A 247 7.69 -1.58 23.98
C VAL A 247 6.90 -2.89 23.79
N HIS A 248 7.39 -4.03 24.28
CA HIS A 248 6.73 -5.34 24.09
C HIS A 248 5.25 -5.36 24.50
N THR A 249 4.90 -4.75 25.64
CA THR A 249 3.48 -4.66 26.06
C THR A 249 2.68 -3.80 25.09
N LEU A 250 3.25 -2.69 24.63
CA LEU A 250 2.61 -1.81 23.66
C LEU A 250 2.40 -2.52 22.31
N HIS A 251 3.40 -3.28 21.83
CA HIS A 251 3.32 -4.04 20.58
C HIS A 251 2.30 -5.16 20.67
N LYS A 252 2.29 -5.96 21.75
CA LYS A 252 1.25 -6.98 21.96
C LYS A 252 -0.14 -6.37 21.94
N ASN A 253 -0.35 -5.25 22.63
CA ASN A 253 -1.64 -4.55 22.63
C ASN A 253 -2.04 -4.04 21.24
N ALA A 254 -1.09 -3.51 20.46
CA ALA A 254 -1.32 -3.09 19.08
C ALA A 254 -1.69 -4.28 18.16
N LEU A 255 -0.94 -5.38 18.23
CA LEU A 255 -1.25 -6.60 17.47
C LEU A 255 -2.62 -7.16 17.85
N SER A 256 -2.94 -7.24 19.15
CA SER A 256 -4.26 -7.67 19.63
C SER A 256 -5.37 -6.79 19.09
N TYR A 257 -5.18 -5.48 19.07
CA TYR A 257 -6.17 -4.54 18.54
C TYR A 257 -6.43 -4.76 17.06
N ALA A 258 -5.38 -4.77 16.23
CA ALA A 258 -5.51 -4.98 14.79
C ALA A 258 -6.13 -6.35 14.47
N ALA A 259 -5.69 -7.42 15.16
CA ALA A 259 -6.26 -8.75 15.00
C ALA A 259 -7.76 -8.79 15.38
N ASN A 260 -8.15 -8.09 16.45
CA ASN A 260 -9.54 -8.01 16.89
C ASN A 260 -10.43 -7.24 15.91
N VAL A 261 -9.92 -6.17 15.31
CA VAL A 261 -10.66 -5.36 14.33
C VAL A 261 -10.78 -6.11 13.00
N PHE A 262 -9.66 -6.42 12.34
CA PHE A 262 -9.67 -7.02 11.01
C PHE A 262 -10.17 -8.47 11.03
N GLY A 263 -9.88 -9.23 12.08
CA GLY A 263 -10.35 -10.60 12.25
C GLY A 263 -11.85 -10.74 12.52
N ASN A 264 -12.58 -9.63 12.68
CA ASN A 264 -14.03 -9.62 12.86
C ASN A 264 -14.80 -9.12 11.62
N MET A 265 -14.08 -8.78 10.54
CA MET A 265 -14.68 -8.26 9.30
C MET A 265 -14.92 -9.41 8.31
N SER A 266 -16.14 -9.48 7.76
CA SER A 266 -16.54 -10.58 6.86
C SER A 266 -15.90 -10.54 5.47
N ASN A 267 -15.44 -9.37 5.04
CA ASN A 267 -14.73 -9.17 3.78
C ASN A 267 -13.20 -9.04 3.98
N VAL A 268 -12.67 -9.42 5.16
CA VAL A 268 -11.23 -9.38 5.45
C VAL A 268 -10.73 -10.75 5.91
N SER A 269 -9.70 -11.27 5.24
CA SER A 269 -8.89 -12.40 5.69
C SER A 269 -7.61 -11.87 6.35
N ALA A 270 -7.58 -11.88 7.68
CA ALA A 270 -6.45 -11.34 8.46
C ALA A 270 -5.37 -12.40 8.71
N TYR A 271 -4.10 -12.03 8.46
CA TYR A 271 -2.92 -12.85 8.71
C TYR A 271 -1.96 -12.08 9.63
N LEU A 272 -1.67 -12.63 10.81
CA LEU A 272 -0.68 -12.04 11.71
C LEU A 272 0.73 -12.44 11.26
N ASP A 273 1.65 -11.50 11.12
CA ASP A 273 3.00 -11.85 10.69
C ASP A 273 3.76 -12.67 11.75
N ALA A 274 4.42 -13.72 11.29
CA ALA A 274 5.20 -14.64 12.11
C ALA A 274 6.65 -14.75 11.63
N ALA A 275 7.23 -13.66 11.14
CA ALA A 275 8.61 -13.58 10.67
C ALA A 275 8.94 -14.69 9.64
N HIS A 276 9.99 -15.48 9.87
CA HIS A 276 10.37 -16.57 8.97
C HIS A 276 11.06 -17.71 9.73
N GLY A 277 11.15 -18.88 9.11
CA GLY A 277 11.65 -20.11 9.71
C GLY A 277 13.11 -20.02 10.17
N LYS A 278 13.96 -19.27 9.46
CA LYS A 278 15.34 -19.04 9.90
C LYS A 278 15.44 -18.17 11.17
N TRP A 279 14.48 -17.29 11.42
CA TRP A 279 14.43 -16.45 12.63
C TRP A 279 13.74 -17.17 13.79
N LEU A 280 12.54 -17.70 13.58
CA LEU A 280 11.68 -18.21 14.66
C LEU A 280 11.48 -19.73 14.66
N GLY A 281 11.98 -20.46 13.65
CA GLY A 281 11.76 -21.91 13.53
C GLY A 281 12.32 -22.72 14.70
N TRP A 282 13.40 -22.26 15.34
CA TRP A 282 13.95 -22.88 16.55
C TRP A 282 13.13 -22.59 17.83
N ALA A 283 12.19 -21.64 17.76
CA ALA A 283 11.41 -21.12 18.88
C ALA A 283 9.90 -21.19 18.62
N ALA A 284 9.44 -22.19 17.86
CA ALA A 284 8.03 -22.34 17.49
C ALA A 284 7.09 -22.40 18.71
N ASP A 285 7.52 -23.06 19.80
CA ASP A 285 6.78 -23.17 21.06
C ASP A 285 6.57 -21.79 21.73
N LYS A 286 7.65 -21.00 21.81
CA LYS A 286 7.60 -19.63 22.35
C LYS A 286 6.78 -18.70 21.47
N THR A 287 6.92 -18.86 20.14
CA THR A 287 6.16 -18.08 19.16
C THR A 287 4.67 -18.35 19.33
N ALA A 288 4.26 -19.62 19.41
CA ALA A 288 2.88 -20.02 19.67
C ALA A 288 2.34 -19.47 21.00
N ALA A 289 3.17 -19.47 22.06
CA ALA A 289 2.78 -18.91 23.36
C ALA A 289 2.50 -17.40 23.30
N VAL A 290 3.31 -16.62 22.57
CA VAL A 290 3.08 -15.18 22.40
C VAL A 290 1.89 -14.90 21.49
N ILE A 291 1.71 -15.68 20.42
CA ILE A 291 0.49 -15.61 19.58
C ILE A 291 -0.75 -15.85 20.44
N LYS A 292 -0.72 -16.86 21.32
CA LYS A 292 -1.82 -17.11 22.26
C LYS A 292 -2.11 -15.90 23.14
N GLU A 293 -1.09 -15.27 23.72
CA GLU A 293 -1.29 -14.07 24.54
C GLU A 293 -1.91 -12.92 23.74
N ILE A 294 -1.49 -12.73 22.48
CA ILE A 294 -2.06 -11.71 21.58
C ILE A 294 -3.54 -12.01 21.30
N LEU A 295 -3.88 -13.26 20.98
CA LEU A 295 -5.24 -13.66 20.63
C LEU A 295 -6.18 -13.73 21.85
N ASP A 296 -5.67 -14.10 23.03
CA ASP A 296 -6.45 -14.06 24.28
C ASP A 296 -6.88 -12.62 24.64
N ASN A 297 -6.06 -11.63 24.25
CA ASN A 297 -6.37 -10.19 24.37
C ASN A 297 -7.19 -9.63 23.19
N ALA A 298 -7.55 -10.47 22.22
CA ALA A 298 -8.31 -10.13 21.04
C ALA A 298 -9.54 -11.08 20.93
N PRO A 299 -10.48 -11.05 21.90
CA PRO A 299 -11.48 -12.10 22.06
C PRO A 299 -12.50 -12.19 20.91
N ASN A 300 -12.60 -11.15 20.07
CA ASN A 300 -13.45 -11.17 18.87
C ASN A 300 -12.64 -11.44 17.60
N ALA A 301 -11.32 -11.61 17.69
CA ALA A 301 -10.48 -11.93 16.55
C ALA A 301 -10.72 -13.37 16.09
N ASN A 302 -11.10 -13.52 14.82
CA ASN A 302 -10.96 -14.78 14.12
C ASN A 302 -9.99 -14.63 12.95
N ILE A 303 -8.71 -14.40 13.23
CA ILE A 303 -7.70 -14.33 12.16
C ILE A 303 -7.68 -15.63 11.35
N ARG A 304 -7.47 -15.53 10.03
CA ARG A 304 -7.36 -16.69 9.13
C ARG A 304 -6.10 -17.48 9.42
N GLY A 305 -5.00 -16.78 9.69
CA GLY A 305 -3.70 -17.43 9.72
C GLY A 305 -2.54 -16.50 10.01
N PHE A 306 -1.39 -16.89 9.47
CA PHE A 306 -0.13 -16.17 9.64
C PHE A 306 0.56 -15.92 8.29
N SER A 307 1.29 -14.82 8.18
CA SER A 307 2.24 -14.62 7.07
C SER A 307 3.63 -15.00 7.52
N THR A 308 4.45 -15.52 6.61
CA THR A 308 5.88 -15.70 6.85
C THR A 308 6.72 -15.29 5.65
N ASN A 309 8.03 -15.20 5.85
CA ASN A 309 9.05 -14.84 4.86
C ASN A 309 8.93 -13.40 4.34
N VAL A 310 8.05 -12.57 4.90
CA VAL A 310 7.83 -11.18 4.46
C VAL A 310 9.15 -10.44 4.41
N SER A 311 9.47 -9.89 3.24
CA SER A 311 10.74 -9.20 3.00
C SER A 311 11.99 -10.06 3.22
N ASN A 312 11.91 -11.39 3.10
CA ASN A 312 13.03 -12.30 3.27
C ASN A 312 13.19 -13.23 2.06
N TYR A 313 14.07 -14.23 2.17
CA TYR A 313 14.61 -14.97 1.03
C TYR A 313 14.58 -16.51 1.22
N GLN A 314 13.91 -17.00 2.26
CA GLN A 314 13.91 -18.42 2.59
C GLN A 314 13.14 -19.23 1.53
N SER A 315 13.57 -20.48 1.29
CA SER A 315 12.87 -21.36 0.35
C SER A 315 11.48 -21.77 0.87
N ILE A 316 10.56 -22.04 -0.06
CA ILE A 316 9.19 -22.43 0.26
C ILE A 316 9.17 -23.71 1.11
N GLU A 317 10.03 -24.69 0.82
CA GLU A 317 10.07 -25.95 1.58
C GLU A 317 10.48 -25.74 3.03
N LYS A 318 11.42 -24.81 3.28
CA LYS A 318 11.88 -24.49 4.63
C LYS A 318 10.86 -23.69 5.42
N GLU A 319 10.21 -22.73 4.77
CA GLU A 319 9.10 -21.99 5.37
C GLU A 319 7.93 -22.94 5.68
N TYR A 320 7.60 -23.87 4.78
CA TYR A 320 6.55 -24.83 5.05
C TYR A 320 6.87 -25.75 6.23
N ALA A 321 8.12 -26.20 6.38
CA ALA A 321 8.54 -26.93 7.57
C ALA A 321 8.37 -26.09 8.86
N TYR A 322 8.59 -24.77 8.78
CA TYR A 322 8.28 -23.85 9.89
C TYR A 322 6.76 -23.74 10.13
N HIS A 323 5.93 -23.66 9.09
CA HIS A 323 4.47 -23.64 9.21
C HIS A 323 3.95 -24.88 9.94
N GLU A 324 4.44 -26.07 9.58
CA GLU A 324 4.08 -27.32 10.24
C GLU A 324 4.47 -27.32 11.72
N ALA A 325 5.70 -26.88 12.03
CA ALA A 325 6.18 -26.81 13.40
C ALA A 325 5.36 -25.81 14.24
N LEU A 326 5.11 -24.61 13.71
CA LEU A 326 4.34 -23.59 14.42
C LEU A 326 2.88 -24.01 14.59
N ASN A 327 2.25 -24.57 13.56
CA ASN A 327 0.87 -25.06 13.65
C ASN A 327 0.74 -26.15 14.72
N ALA A 328 1.68 -27.09 14.79
CA ALA A 328 1.68 -28.14 15.81
C ALA A 328 1.76 -27.57 17.24
N GLU A 329 2.51 -26.50 17.48
CA GLU A 329 2.57 -25.85 18.79
C GLU A 329 1.31 -25.02 19.09
N LEU A 330 0.72 -24.35 18.08
CA LEU A 330 -0.55 -23.64 18.21
C LEU A 330 -1.71 -24.57 18.57
N GLU A 331 -1.77 -25.75 17.94
CA GLU A 331 -2.82 -26.73 18.21
C GLU A 331 -2.77 -27.26 19.66
N LYS A 332 -1.57 -27.43 20.24
CA LYS A 332 -1.41 -27.78 21.67
C LYS A 332 -1.99 -26.71 22.60
N LEU A 333 -2.03 -25.47 22.14
CA LEU A 333 -2.58 -24.33 22.87
C LEU A 333 -4.07 -24.06 22.56
N GLY A 334 -4.71 -24.93 21.76
CA GLY A 334 -6.12 -24.82 21.39
C GLY A 334 -6.38 -23.85 20.23
N ILE A 335 -5.34 -23.34 19.56
CA ILE A 335 -5.46 -22.50 18.38
C ILE A 335 -5.39 -23.42 17.15
N THR A 336 -6.54 -23.74 16.59
CA THR A 336 -6.67 -24.74 15.52
C THR A 336 -7.19 -24.12 14.22
N GLY A 337 -7.05 -24.86 13.11
CA GLY A 337 -7.64 -24.49 11.83
C GLY A 337 -7.02 -23.25 11.16
N LYS A 338 -5.82 -22.86 11.58
CA LYS A 338 -5.11 -21.71 11.01
C LYS A 338 -4.39 -22.09 9.72
N LYS A 339 -4.19 -21.09 8.87
CA LYS A 339 -3.52 -21.20 7.57
C LYS A 339 -2.29 -20.30 7.50
N PHE A 340 -1.55 -20.42 6.42
CA PHE A 340 -0.35 -19.64 6.18
C PHE A 340 -0.38 -19.02 4.79
N ILE A 341 0.24 -17.86 4.66
CA ILE A 341 0.72 -17.34 3.37
C ILE A 341 2.22 -17.12 3.49
N VAL A 342 2.94 -17.31 2.39
CA VAL A 342 4.39 -17.18 2.36
C VAL A 342 4.80 -16.16 1.31
N ASP A 343 5.71 -15.25 1.69
CA ASP A 343 6.32 -14.34 0.74
C ASP A 343 7.23 -15.11 -0.21
N THR A 344 6.97 -15.01 -1.50
CA THR A 344 7.79 -15.63 -2.55
C THR A 344 8.45 -14.61 -3.48
N GLY A 345 8.32 -13.31 -3.19
CA GLY A 345 8.76 -12.25 -4.09
C GLY A 345 10.24 -12.34 -4.46
N ARG A 346 11.09 -12.71 -3.49
CA ARG A 346 12.56 -12.68 -3.60
C ARG A 346 13.24 -14.01 -3.31
N SER A 347 12.48 -15.11 -3.28
CA SER A 347 12.95 -16.45 -2.88
C SER A 347 13.11 -17.41 -4.07
N GLY A 348 13.39 -16.89 -5.27
CA GLY A 348 13.49 -17.71 -6.48
C GLY A 348 14.79 -18.50 -6.65
N VAL A 349 15.78 -18.19 -5.82
CA VAL A 349 17.07 -18.89 -5.76
C VAL A 349 17.19 -19.48 -4.36
N ASP A 350 17.69 -20.71 -4.25
CA ASP A 350 18.08 -21.24 -2.94
C ASP A 350 19.35 -20.51 -2.48
N VAL A 351 19.17 -19.60 -1.55
CA VAL A 351 20.25 -18.78 -0.99
C VAL A 351 20.64 -19.22 0.42
N THR A 352 20.31 -20.46 0.80
CA THR A 352 20.53 -20.95 2.16
C THR A 352 21.97 -20.79 2.63
N GLU A 353 22.92 -21.25 1.82
CA GLU A 353 24.33 -21.30 2.22
C GLU A 353 24.88 -19.88 2.34
N GLU A 354 24.53 -19.00 1.40
CA GLU A 354 24.91 -17.59 1.40
C GLU A 354 24.27 -16.83 2.56
N PHE A 355 22.97 -17.03 2.80
CA PHE A 355 22.24 -16.35 3.87
C PHE A 355 22.74 -16.79 5.24
N ASP A 356 23.16 -18.03 5.42
CA ASP A 356 23.69 -18.54 6.68
C ASP A 356 25.01 -17.89 7.12
N VAL A 357 25.75 -17.24 6.20
CA VAL A 357 27.01 -16.55 6.49
C VAL A 357 26.76 -15.32 7.38
N ASN A 358 25.92 -14.40 6.92
CA ASN A 358 25.72 -13.09 7.58
C ASN A 358 24.27 -12.81 7.98
N GLN A 359 23.32 -13.61 7.49
CA GLN A 359 21.88 -13.40 7.63
C GLN A 359 21.47 -11.99 7.20
N THR A 360 22.06 -11.52 6.09
CA THR A 360 21.83 -10.18 5.54
C THR A 360 20.41 -10.10 4.99
N TRP A 361 19.56 -9.32 5.67
CA TRP A 361 18.18 -9.10 5.27
C TRP A 361 18.05 -7.97 4.23
N CYS A 362 18.94 -6.97 4.27
CA CYS A 362 18.85 -5.77 3.43
C CYS A 362 19.41 -6.01 2.03
N ASN A 363 18.58 -5.82 0.99
CA ASN A 363 18.92 -5.83 -0.43
C ASN A 363 19.85 -6.99 -0.83
N PHE A 364 19.54 -8.22 -0.40
CA PHE A 364 20.48 -9.34 -0.49
C PHE A 364 20.86 -9.68 -1.94
N VAL A 365 22.16 -9.67 -2.27
CA VAL A 365 22.65 -9.73 -3.68
C VAL A 365 22.35 -11.05 -4.41
N TYR A 366 22.16 -12.13 -3.65
CA TYR A 366 21.91 -13.47 -4.18
C TYR A 366 20.43 -13.74 -4.48
N ALA A 367 19.53 -12.86 -4.06
CA ALA A 367 18.10 -13.01 -4.26
C ALA A 367 17.74 -13.07 -5.76
N GLY A 368 16.70 -13.82 -6.09
CA GLY A 368 16.08 -13.87 -7.42
C GLY A 368 14.56 -13.86 -7.31
N LEU A 369 13.86 -13.38 -8.35
CA LEU A 369 12.39 -13.35 -8.30
C LEU A 369 11.83 -14.77 -8.18
N GLY A 370 10.97 -14.99 -7.20
CA GLY A 370 10.42 -16.31 -6.91
C GLY A 370 9.08 -16.60 -7.58
N GLU A 371 8.43 -17.65 -7.07
CA GLU A 371 7.14 -18.14 -7.55
C GLU A 371 6.10 -16.99 -7.62
N PRO A 372 5.34 -16.86 -8.71
CA PRO A 372 4.31 -15.83 -8.83
C PRO A 372 3.19 -16.03 -7.80
N SER A 373 2.60 -14.92 -7.36
CA SER A 373 1.46 -14.91 -6.45
C SER A 373 0.28 -15.74 -6.98
N ARG A 374 -0.21 -16.68 -6.17
CA ARG A 374 -1.40 -17.50 -6.46
C ARG A 374 -1.96 -18.17 -5.21
N GLY A 375 -3.27 -18.36 -5.17
CA GLY A 375 -3.96 -19.17 -4.16
C GLY A 375 -3.76 -20.67 -4.35
N SER A 376 -3.87 -21.40 -3.24
CA SER A 376 -3.91 -22.86 -3.15
C SER A 376 -2.83 -23.56 -3.98
N PRO A 377 -1.54 -23.18 -3.84
CA PRO A 377 -0.49 -23.57 -4.78
C PRO A 377 -0.20 -25.08 -4.82
N ASP A 378 -0.32 -25.78 -3.69
CA ASP A 378 -0.15 -27.24 -3.59
C ASP A 378 -0.93 -27.79 -2.40
N LEU A 379 -2.27 -27.96 -2.53
CA LEU A 379 -3.11 -28.44 -1.43
C LEU A 379 -2.85 -29.91 -1.04
N GLU A 380 -2.20 -30.69 -1.90
CA GLU A 380 -1.88 -32.09 -1.60
C GLU A 380 -0.68 -32.20 -0.68
N LYS A 381 0.39 -31.42 -0.95
CA LYS A 381 1.63 -31.47 -0.16
C LYS A 381 1.72 -30.39 0.90
N MET A 382 1.09 -29.24 0.67
CA MET A 382 1.14 -28.06 1.53
C MET A 382 -0.25 -27.61 1.99
N PRO A 383 -1.08 -28.48 2.62
CA PRO A 383 -2.47 -28.16 2.99
C PRO A 383 -2.64 -27.00 3.99
N LEU A 384 -1.57 -26.61 4.70
CA LEU A 384 -1.59 -25.45 5.60
C LEU A 384 -1.45 -24.12 4.85
N LEU A 385 -1.02 -24.13 3.59
CA LEU A 385 -0.68 -22.93 2.83
C LEU A 385 -1.85 -22.48 1.94
N ASP A 386 -2.37 -21.28 2.22
CA ASP A 386 -3.39 -20.62 1.43
C ASP A 386 -2.83 -20.01 0.14
N ALA A 387 -1.61 -19.46 0.15
CA ALA A 387 -1.06 -18.77 -1.01
C ALA A 387 0.47 -18.66 -1.01
N TYR A 388 1.04 -18.64 -2.22
CA TYR A 388 2.26 -17.89 -2.50
C TYR A 388 1.85 -16.45 -2.78
N MET A 389 2.55 -15.48 -2.20
CA MET A 389 2.22 -14.07 -2.39
C MET A 389 3.49 -13.23 -2.43
N TRP A 390 3.57 -12.23 -3.29
CA TRP A 390 4.62 -11.22 -3.23
C TRP A 390 4.23 -10.16 -2.20
N LEU A 391 4.67 -10.37 -0.96
CA LEU A 391 4.32 -9.50 0.16
C LEU A 391 5.23 -8.28 0.20
N LYS A 392 6.55 -8.44 0.05
CA LYS A 392 7.47 -7.36 -0.31
C LYS A 392 7.51 -7.20 -1.83
N PRO A 393 7.13 -6.04 -2.40
CA PRO A 393 7.29 -5.78 -3.83
C PRO A 393 8.76 -5.90 -4.25
N PRO A 394 9.13 -6.88 -5.08
CA PRO A 394 10.51 -7.05 -5.50
C PRO A 394 11.00 -5.85 -6.30
N GLY A 395 12.11 -5.25 -5.88
CA GLY A 395 12.66 -4.05 -6.50
C GLY A 395 12.45 -2.79 -5.68
N GLU A 396 11.53 -2.75 -4.71
CA GLU A 396 11.57 -1.71 -3.69
C GLU A 396 12.71 -2.01 -2.70
N ALA A 397 13.56 -1.01 -2.41
CA ALA A 397 14.67 -1.16 -1.48
C ALA A 397 14.20 -1.49 -0.05
N ASP A 398 15.01 -2.25 0.68
CA ASP A 398 14.80 -2.55 2.10
C ASP A 398 15.32 -1.44 3.02
N GLY A 399 16.31 -0.68 2.54
CA GLY A 399 17.03 0.34 3.30
C GLY A 399 18.25 0.82 2.54
N SER A 400 18.75 2.01 2.89
CA SER A 400 19.91 2.62 2.22
C SER A 400 21.22 2.18 2.86
N ASP A 401 22.28 2.11 2.06
CA ASP A 401 23.66 1.90 2.49
C ASP A 401 24.39 3.22 2.82
N VAL A 402 23.78 4.37 2.50
CA VAL A 402 24.36 5.71 2.68
C VAL A 402 23.34 6.73 3.21
N GLY A 403 23.84 7.86 3.72
CA GLY A 403 22.98 8.94 4.20
C GLY A 403 22.45 8.75 5.63
N SER A 404 21.51 9.61 6.03
CA SER A 404 21.05 9.71 7.42
C SER A 404 20.14 8.55 7.86
N ARG A 405 19.59 7.78 6.91
CA ARG A 405 18.75 6.60 7.16
C ARG A 405 19.51 5.28 6.90
N ALA A 406 20.82 5.35 6.68
CA ALA A 406 21.60 4.17 6.39
C ALA A 406 21.57 3.17 7.55
N ASP A 407 21.35 1.90 7.25
CA ASP A 407 21.53 0.81 8.20
C ASP A 407 22.85 0.07 7.89
N PRO A 408 23.71 -0.20 8.88
CA PRO A 408 24.96 -0.92 8.66
C PRO A 408 24.81 -2.28 7.97
N VAL A 409 23.64 -2.94 8.06
CA VAL A 409 23.38 -4.19 7.35
C VAL A 409 23.27 -3.96 5.84
N CYS A 410 22.71 -2.83 5.41
CA CYS A 410 22.60 -2.46 4.00
C CYS A 410 23.96 -2.08 3.36
N GLY A 411 24.96 -1.75 4.18
CA GLY A 411 26.33 -1.48 3.72
C GLY A 411 27.26 -2.70 3.68
N ARG A 412 26.72 -3.93 3.86
CA ARG A 412 27.53 -5.17 3.84
C ARG A 412 27.90 -5.56 2.41
N GLU A 413 28.96 -6.36 2.27
CA GLU A 413 29.43 -6.86 0.97
C GLU A 413 28.41 -7.74 0.25
N ASP A 414 27.51 -8.39 0.98
CA ASP A 414 26.42 -9.21 0.46
C ASP A 414 25.07 -8.47 0.40
N SER A 415 25.08 -7.15 0.58
CA SER A 415 23.97 -6.25 0.30
C SER A 415 24.20 -5.49 -1.00
N PHE A 416 23.15 -5.29 -1.78
CA PHE A 416 23.24 -4.67 -3.10
C PHE A 416 23.58 -3.18 -2.93
N PRO A 417 24.72 -2.72 -3.50
CA PRO A 417 25.28 -1.41 -3.19
C PRO A 417 24.53 -0.29 -3.92
N GLY A 418 24.61 0.93 -3.38
CA GLY A 418 23.93 2.10 -3.92
C GLY A 418 22.43 2.08 -3.67
N SER A 419 22.01 1.44 -2.58
CA SER A 419 20.60 1.26 -2.26
C SER A 419 19.95 2.58 -1.84
N PRO A 420 18.78 2.93 -2.41
CA PRO A 420 18.05 4.11 -1.98
C PRO A 420 17.35 3.87 -0.63
N ASP A 421 16.68 4.91 -0.12
CA ASP A 421 15.87 4.79 1.09
C ASP A 421 14.79 3.71 0.95
N ALA A 422 14.47 3.04 2.06
CA ALA A 422 13.48 1.96 2.11
C ALA A 422 12.16 2.34 1.43
N GLY A 423 11.63 1.43 0.61
CA GLY A 423 10.40 1.63 -0.16
C GLY A 423 10.57 2.43 -1.46
N SER A 424 11.76 2.97 -1.73
CA SER A 424 12.07 3.57 -3.04
C SER A 424 12.36 2.49 -4.07
N TRP A 425 12.00 2.74 -5.33
CA TRP A 425 12.32 1.83 -6.43
C TRP A 425 13.84 1.71 -6.64
N PHE A 426 14.31 0.47 -6.76
CA PHE A 426 15.70 0.09 -6.95
C PHE A 426 15.85 -0.75 -8.21
N SER A 427 15.90 -0.06 -9.35
CA SER A 427 15.88 -0.64 -10.71
C SER A 427 16.94 -1.72 -10.91
N GLU A 428 18.19 -1.45 -10.53
CA GLU A 428 19.31 -2.37 -10.73
C GLU A 428 19.15 -3.64 -9.90
N TYR A 429 18.60 -3.52 -8.69
CA TYR A 429 18.32 -4.67 -7.84
C TYR A 429 17.17 -5.51 -8.41
N PHE A 430 16.11 -4.88 -8.92
CA PHE A 430 15.03 -5.58 -9.63
C PHE A 430 15.56 -6.36 -10.84
N ILE A 431 16.35 -5.70 -11.71
CA ILE A 431 16.96 -6.33 -12.89
C ILE A 431 17.83 -7.53 -12.49
N SER A 432 18.68 -7.35 -11.46
CA SER A 432 19.51 -8.41 -10.89
C SER A 432 18.71 -9.64 -10.42
N MET A 433 17.56 -9.42 -9.78
CA MET A 433 16.66 -10.51 -9.36
C MET A 433 15.94 -11.16 -10.54
N LEU A 434 15.54 -10.37 -11.54
CA LEU A 434 14.88 -10.85 -12.75
C LEU A 434 15.82 -11.75 -13.59
N GLU A 435 17.10 -11.39 -13.68
CA GLU A 435 18.14 -12.20 -14.33
C GLU A 435 18.30 -13.58 -13.70
N LYS A 436 18.21 -13.65 -12.37
CA LYS A 436 18.38 -14.89 -11.60
C LYS A 436 17.11 -15.73 -11.50
N SER A 437 15.97 -15.21 -11.95
CA SER A 437 14.68 -15.88 -11.76
C SER A 437 14.53 -17.12 -12.66
N PRO A 438 14.14 -18.28 -12.12
CA PRO A 438 13.83 -19.46 -12.91
C PRO A 438 12.40 -19.46 -13.49
N PHE A 439 11.53 -18.52 -13.08
CA PHE A 439 10.08 -18.60 -13.32
C PHE A 439 9.60 -17.84 -14.55
N TYR A 440 10.34 -16.84 -15.01
CA TYR A 440 9.85 -15.89 -16.03
C TYR A 440 10.55 -16.02 -17.40
N GLY A 441 11.32 -17.09 -17.64
CA GLY A 441 12.01 -17.35 -18.91
C GLY A 441 11.08 -17.76 -20.07
N GLU A 442 11.61 -17.71 -21.30
CA GLU A 442 10.86 -18.11 -22.50
C GLU A 442 10.43 -19.57 -22.41
N THR A 443 9.11 -19.80 -22.42
CA THR A 443 8.55 -21.11 -22.70
C THR A 443 8.87 -21.48 -24.15
N SER A 444 9.85 -22.36 -24.35
CA SER A 444 9.99 -23.10 -25.61
C SER A 444 8.72 -23.92 -25.83
N THR A 445 7.76 -23.37 -26.56
CA THR A 445 6.63 -24.12 -27.11
C THR A 445 6.49 -23.82 -28.59
N THR A 446 6.91 -24.80 -29.38
CA THR A 446 6.47 -25.05 -30.75
C THR A 446 4.95 -24.82 -30.84
N PRO A 447 4.43 -24.08 -31.84
CA PRO A 447 2.99 -23.82 -31.93
C PRO A 447 2.24 -25.12 -32.22
N SER A 448 1.45 -25.61 -31.27
CA SER A 448 0.32 -26.47 -31.59
C SER A 448 -0.84 -25.58 -32.00
N GLU A 449 -1.24 -25.74 -33.26
CA GLU A 449 -2.33 -25.13 -33.99
C GLU A 449 -3.60 -24.87 -33.15
N PRO A 450 -4.20 -23.65 -33.19
CA PRO A 450 -5.46 -23.39 -32.54
C PRO A 450 -6.62 -23.75 -33.47
N THR A 451 -7.43 -24.74 -33.07
CA THR A 451 -8.72 -25.02 -33.70
C THR A 451 -9.82 -24.17 -33.07
N GLU A 452 -10.60 -23.56 -33.97
CA GLU A 452 -11.93 -22.98 -33.83
C GLU A 452 -12.09 -21.57 -33.23
N THR A 453 -12.57 -20.73 -34.14
CA THR A 453 -12.91 -19.32 -34.06
C THR A 453 -14.29 -19.17 -33.42
N VAL A 454 -14.40 -18.38 -32.35
CA VAL A 454 -15.67 -17.78 -31.93
C VAL A 454 -15.49 -16.27 -31.88
N THR A 455 -16.13 -15.59 -32.82
CA THR A 455 -16.25 -14.13 -32.93
C THR A 455 -16.95 -13.51 -31.72
N PRO A 456 -16.40 -12.45 -31.09
CA PRO A 456 -17.15 -11.61 -30.16
C PRO A 456 -17.88 -10.49 -30.91
N SER A 457 -19.16 -10.33 -30.58
CA SER A 457 -19.98 -9.17 -30.95
C SER A 457 -19.67 -7.96 -30.05
N GLU A 458 -19.49 -6.81 -30.69
CA GLU A 458 -19.25 -5.48 -30.13
C GLU A 458 -20.42 -4.98 -29.23
N PRO A 459 -20.17 -4.36 -28.07
CA PRO A 459 -21.15 -3.52 -27.42
C PRO A 459 -20.88 -2.03 -27.71
N THR A 460 -21.80 -1.43 -28.44
CA THR A 460 -21.97 0.02 -28.53
C THR A 460 -22.49 0.59 -27.21
N GLY A 461 -21.76 1.53 -26.60
CA GLY A 461 -22.26 2.26 -25.42
C GLY A 461 -21.36 3.43 -25.03
N THR A 462 -21.76 4.64 -25.43
CA THR A 462 -21.22 5.93 -24.97
C THR A 462 -21.57 6.20 -23.49
N SER A 463 -20.60 6.58 -22.66
CA SER A 463 -20.82 7.21 -21.35
C SER A 463 -19.71 8.22 -21.04
N SER A 464 -20.11 9.45 -20.73
CA SER A 464 -19.28 10.60 -20.36
C SER A 464 -18.90 10.57 -18.88
N ALA A 465 -17.60 10.73 -18.57
CA ALA A 465 -17.10 10.88 -17.20
C ALA A 465 -17.37 12.28 -16.62
N PRO A 466 -17.74 12.41 -15.33
CA PRO A 466 -17.80 13.71 -14.65
C PRO A 466 -16.46 14.05 -13.98
N THR A 467 -15.99 15.28 -14.16
CA THR A 467 -14.86 15.90 -13.44
C THR A 467 -15.32 16.48 -12.10
N VAL A 468 -14.67 16.12 -11.00
CA VAL A 468 -14.82 16.81 -9.69
C VAL A 468 -13.46 17.39 -9.28
N ASN A 469 -13.48 18.67 -8.92
CA ASN A 469 -12.33 19.54 -8.65
C ASN A 469 -12.07 19.58 -7.14
N PHE A 470 -10.84 19.32 -6.69
CA PHE A 470 -10.50 19.02 -5.28
C PHE A 470 -9.73 20.12 -4.51
N PHE A 471 -9.55 21.32 -5.06
CA PHE A 471 -8.67 22.33 -4.44
C PHE A 471 -9.43 23.55 -3.93
N ASP A 472 -10.01 23.41 -2.74
CA ASP A 472 -10.31 24.53 -1.84
C ASP A 472 -9.96 24.08 -0.41
N ASN A 473 -8.72 24.28 0.02
CA ASN A 473 -8.36 24.51 1.43
C ASN A 473 -6.91 25.01 1.55
N GLU A 474 -6.72 26.02 2.40
CA GLU A 474 -5.50 26.83 2.56
C GLU A 474 -4.27 26.03 3.03
N LEU A 475 -3.12 26.34 2.42
CA LEU A 475 -1.80 25.76 2.69
C LEU A 475 -1.27 26.17 4.08
N TYR A 476 -0.96 25.16 4.89
CA TYR A 476 -0.22 25.28 6.14
C TYR A 476 1.30 25.26 5.85
N ILE A 477 1.99 26.37 6.07
CA ILE A 477 3.45 26.46 5.94
C ILE A 477 4.10 25.92 7.22
N SER A 478 4.79 24.78 7.12
CA SER A 478 5.64 24.26 8.19
C SER A 478 7.02 24.91 8.13
N PRO A 479 7.56 25.49 9.22
CA PRO A 479 8.89 26.07 9.21
C PRO A 479 9.93 24.97 9.47
N ARG A 480 10.61 24.48 8.41
CA ARG A 480 11.88 23.76 8.56
C ARG A 480 12.85 24.12 7.43
N TYR A 481 14.13 23.93 7.76
CA TYR A 481 15.34 23.88 6.92
C TYR A 481 16.20 25.15 6.90
N VAL A 482 17.21 25.17 7.78
CA VAL A 482 18.41 26.02 7.63
C VAL A 482 19.71 25.21 7.86
N GLU A 483 19.68 23.98 8.39
CA GLU A 483 20.93 23.27 8.75
C GLU A 483 21.46 22.27 7.70
N ASP A 484 20.63 21.78 6.76
CA ASP A 484 21.03 20.77 5.74
C ASP A 484 21.20 21.34 4.31
N SER A 485 20.92 22.63 4.10
CA SER A 485 21.08 23.28 2.79
C SER A 485 22.54 23.61 2.51
N PHE A 486 22.98 23.44 1.26
CA PHE A 486 24.29 23.98 0.84
C PHE A 486 24.31 25.49 1.16
N PRO A 487 25.26 25.98 1.97
CA PRO A 487 25.21 27.34 2.52
C PRO A 487 25.09 28.39 1.42
N GLY A 488 24.15 29.32 1.57
CA GLY A 488 23.93 30.41 0.62
C GLY A 488 23.12 30.03 -0.61
N SER A 489 22.31 28.95 -0.54
CA SER A 489 21.36 28.57 -1.59
C SER A 489 20.46 29.75 -2.01
N PRO A 490 20.41 30.09 -3.31
CA PRO A 490 19.53 31.14 -3.81
C PRO A 490 18.08 30.65 -3.92
N ASP A 491 17.16 31.56 -4.27
CA ASP A 491 15.75 31.22 -4.50
C ASP A 491 15.60 30.09 -5.53
N ALA A 492 14.61 29.22 -5.31
CA ALA A 492 14.34 28.07 -6.17
C ALA A 492 14.23 28.48 -7.66
N GLY A 493 14.93 27.74 -8.53
CA GLY A 493 15.04 28.04 -9.96
C GLY A 493 16.14 29.04 -10.33
N SER A 494 16.85 29.62 -9.36
CA SER A 494 18.05 30.42 -9.60
C SER A 494 19.27 29.51 -9.82
N TRP A 495 20.19 29.96 -10.65
CA TRP A 495 21.46 29.26 -10.84
C TRP A 495 22.33 29.34 -9.59
N PHE A 496 22.90 28.20 -9.17
CA PHE A 496 23.75 28.12 -7.98
C PHE A 496 25.16 27.63 -8.33
N SER A 497 26.06 28.59 -8.55
CA SER A 497 27.42 28.35 -9.05
C SER A 497 28.25 27.45 -8.14
N GLU A 498 28.24 27.71 -6.84
CA GLU A 498 29.03 26.99 -5.85
C GLU A 498 28.61 25.53 -5.74
N TYR A 499 27.29 25.30 -5.78
CA TYR A 499 26.73 23.95 -5.79
C TYR A 499 27.07 23.21 -7.09
N PHE A 500 26.94 23.88 -8.24
CA PHE A 500 27.35 23.31 -9.53
C PHE A 500 28.83 22.93 -9.57
N ILE A 501 29.71 23.80 -9.06
CA ILE A 501 31.16 23.53 -8.97
C ILE A 501 31.41 22.31 -8.08
N SER A 502 30.74 22.22 -6.92
CA SER A 502 30.85 21.06 -6.03
C SER A 502 30.41 19.75 -6.70
N MET A 503 29.34 19.78 -7.49
CA MET A 503 28.90 18.62 -8.28
C MET A 503 29.94 18.24 -9.34
N LEU A 504 30.50 19.21 -10.05
CA LEU A 504 31.48 18.98 -11.11
C LEU A 504 32.82 18.44 -10.59
N GLU A 505 33.22 18.84 -9.39
CA GLU A 505 34.36 18.31 -8.66
C GLU A 505 34.20 16.82 -8.35
N LYS A 506 33.00 16.44 -7.88
CA LYS A 506 32.65 15.06 -7.54
C LYS A 506 32.36 14.20 -8.76
N SER A 507 32.04 14.80 -9.90
CA SER A 507 31.67 14.08 -11.12
C SER A 507 32.85 13.28 -11.68
N PRO A 508 32.71 11.95 -11.83
CA PRO A 508 33.72 11.11 -12.48
C PRO A 508 33.69 11.25 -14.02
N PHE A 509 32.67 11.91 -14.56
CA PHE A 509 32.44 12.08 -15.99
C PHE A 509 33.08 13.39 -16.51
N TYR A 510 33.26 13.50 -17.84
CA TYR A 510 33.70 14.72 -18.55
C TYR A 510 35.19 15.13 -18.43
N GLY A 511 36.12 14.18 -18.27
CA GLY A 511 37.58 14.44 -18.19
C GLY A 511 38.25 15.12 -19.41
N GLU A 512 39.55 15.41 -19.30
CA GLU A 512 40.33 16.32 -20.19
C GLU A 512 40.47 15.91 -21.66
N THR A 513 39.92 14.78 -22.10
CA THR A 513 40.00 14.33 -23.49
C THR A 513 38.70 13.69 -23.96
N SER A 514 37.91 14.44 -24.74
CA SER A 514 37.06 13.85 -25.77
C SER A 514 37.17 14.70 -27.02
N THR A 515 37.79 14.11 -28.05
CA THR A 515 37.99 14.68 -29.37
C THR A 515 36.69 14.61 -30.19
N THR A 516 36.24 15.78 -30.64
CA THR A 516 35.48 16.10 -31.88
C THR A 516 34.17 15.32 -32.17
N PRO A 517 33.04 16.02 -32.41
CA PRO A 517 31.83 15.41 -32.93
C PRO A 517 32.04 14.90 -34.36
N SER A 518 31.58 13.67 -34.65
CA SER A 518 31.44 13.12 -35.99
C SER A 518 30.41 13.91 -36.81
N GLU A 519 30.76 14.23 -38.05
CA GLU A 519 29.96 14.92 -39.07
C GLU A 519 28.55 14.33 -39.26
N PRO A 520 27.53 15.15 -39.58
CA PRO A 520 26.18 14.67 -39.86
C PRO A 520 26.08 14.07 -41.27
N THR A 521 25.49 12.87 -41.36
CA THR A 521 25.11 12.23 -42.62
C THR A 521 23.93 12.95 -43.26
N GLU A 522 23.96 13.06 -44.60
CA GLU A 522 23.08 13.89 -45.44
C GLU A 522 21.56 13.73 -45.22
N THR A 523 20.92 14.90 -45.29
CA THR A 523 19.49 15.20 -45.35
C THR A 523 18.73 14.41 -46.43
N VAL A 524 17.64 13.75 -46.03
CA VAL A 524 16.53 13.38 -46.94
C VAL A 524 15.39 14.38 -46.72
N THR A 525 15.05 15.12 -47.78
CA THR A 525 13.91 16.04 -47.83
C THR A 525 12.57 15.31 -47.65
N PRO A 526 11.69 15.72 -46.71
CA PRO A 526 10.31 15.26 -46.69
C PRO A 526 9.44 16.13 -47.62
N SER A 527 8.68 15.49 -48.49
CA SER A 527 7.54 16.09 -49.20
C SER A 527 6.39 16.39 -48.21
N GLU A 528 5.63 17.46 -48.51
CA GLU A 528 4.52 18.00 -47.71
C GLU A 528 3.49 16.93 -47.26
N PRO A 529 2.96 17.01 -46.02
CA PRO A 529 1.88 16.14 -45.58
C PRO A 529 0.52 16.73 -45.95
N THR A 530 -0.23 16.01 -46.78
CA THR A 530 -1.69 16.08 -46.77
C THR A 530 -2.20 15.36 -45.52
N GLY A 531 -2.92 16.08 -44.67
CA GLY A 531 -3.22 15.65 -43.31
C GLY A 531 -4.09 14.41 -43.14
N THR A 532 -3.75 13.66 -42.09
CA THR A 532 -4.66 13.00 -41.14
C THR A 532 -3.84 12.72 -39.88
N SER A 533 -4.38 13.11 -38.71
CA SER A 533 -3.71 13.00 -37.41
C SER A 533 -3.58 11.53 -36.98
N SER A 534 -2.37 11.01 -37.05
CA SER A 534 -1.89 9.86 -36.27
C SER A 534 -0.72 10.34 -35.41
N ALA A 535 -0.67 9.92 -34.14
CA ALA A 535 0.47 10.20 -33.27
C ALA A 535 1.78 9.73 -33.94
N PRO A 536 2.86 10.53 -33.92
CA PRO A 536 4.07 10.19 -34.67
C PRO A 536 4.76 8.96 -34.06
N THR A 537 5.02 7.95 -34.90
CA THR A 537 5.78 6.72 -34.57
C THR A 537 7.31 6.94 -34.62
N VAL A 538 7.77 8.19 -34.47
CA VAL A 538 9.18 8.57 -34.59
C VAL A 538 9.72 8.89 -33.20
N ASN A 539 10.78 8.21 -32.78
CA ASN A 539 11.50 8.56 -31.56
C ASN A 539 12.26 9.87 -31.79
N PHE A 540 11.79 10.95 -31.19
CA PHE A 540 12.39 12.27 -31.37
C PHE A 540 13.82 12.36 -30.79
N PHE A 541 14.22 11.46 -29.90
CA PHE A 541 15.58 11.46 -29.34
C PHE A 541 16.64 10.90 -30.29
N ASP A 542 16.25 10.35 -31.45
CA ASP A 542 17.17 9.93 -32.49
C ASP A 542 17.69 11.12 -33.32
N ASN A 543 17.08 12.30 -33.19
CA ASN A 543 17.58 13.54 -33.78
C ASN A 543 18.69 14.15 -32.90
N GLU A 544 19.50 15.03 -33.48
CA GLU A 544 20.42 15.86 -32.70
C GLU A 544 19.64 16.64 -31.63
N LEU A 545 20.13 16.61 -30.38
CA LEU A 545 19.45 17.25 -29.26
C LEU A 545 19.84 18.73 -29.15
N TYR A 546 18.87 19.58 -28.82
CA TYR A 546 19.07 21.01 -28.63
C TYR A 546 19.87 21.29 -27.35
N VAL A 547 21.02 21.94 -27.49
CA VAL A 547 21.79 22.44 -26.35
C VAL A 547 21.20 23.77 -25.90
N ASN A 548 20.73 23.81 -24.64
CA ASN A 548 20.11 24.99 -24.06
C ASN A 548 21.14 26.11 -23.83
N PRO A 549 21.08 27.23 -24.57
CA PRO A 549 22.08 28.30 -24.49
C PRO A 549 22.04 29.03 -23.13
N ARG A 550 20.90 29.05 -22.43
CA ARG A 550 20.80 29.62 -21.09
C ARG A 550 21.61 28.77 -20.10
N TYR A 551 21.42 27.46 -20.12
CA TYR A 551 22.19 26.53 -19.28
C TYR A 551 23.71 26.63 -19.56
N ALA A 552 24.10 26.69 -20.84
CA ALA A 552 25.49 26.90 -21.22
C ALA A 552 26.05 28.25 -20.70
N GLN A 553 25.24 29.31 -20.74
CA GLN A 553 25.64 30.63 -20.22
C GLN A 553 25.81 30.63 -18.70
N GLU A 554 24.92 29.97 -17.96
CA GLU A 554 25.01 29.85 -16.50
C GLU A 554 26.29 29.10 -16.08
N ILE A 555 26.60 27.98 -16.75
CA ILE A 555 27.86 27.26 -16.55
C ILE A 555 29.05 28.18 -16.84
N LYS A 556 29.00 28.93 -17.96
CA LYS A 556 30.08 29.85 -18.34
C LYS A 556 30.30 30.94 -17.30
N SER A 557 29.24 31.44 -16.65
CA SER A 557 29.40 32.40 -15.55
C SER A 557 30.07 31.79 -14.31
N SER A 558 29.88 30.50 -14.04
CA SER A 558 30.56 29.81 -12.92
C SER A 558 32.02 29.45 -13.21
N MET A 559 32.44 29.43 -14.47
CA MET A 559 33.81 29.01 -14.85
C MET A 559 34.91 29.95 -14.32
N GLN A 560 34.58 31.21 -14.04
CA GLN A 560 35.53 32.19 -13.51
C GLN A 560 36.10 31.76 -12.14
N ASP A 561 35.32 30.99 -11.37
CA ASP A 561 35.65 30.53 -10.02
C ASP A 561 36.22 29.10 -10.01
N MET A 562 36.42 28.50 -11.19
CA MET A 562 36.89 27.13 -11.36
C MET A 562 38.40 27.05 -11.65
N SER A 563 39.03 25.96 -11.21
CA SER A 563 40.37 25.57 -11.67
C SER A 563 40.38 25.25 -13.18
N LYS A 564 41.54 25.34 -13.86
CA LYS A 564 41.65 25.01 -15.31
C LYS A 564 41.13 23.61 -15.66
N LYS A 565 41.34 22.65 -14.76
CA LYS A 565 40.86 21.27 -14.92
C LYS A 565 39.33 21.19 -14.83
N LEU A 566 38.73 21.93 -13.90
CA LEU A 566 37.27 22.04 -13.79
C LEU A 566 36.67 22.83 -14.95
N GLN A 567 37.34 23.87 -15.45
CA GLN A 567 36.92 24.58 -16.65
C GLN A 567 36.88 23.66 -17.88
N ALA A 568 37.84 22.74 -18.02
CA ALA A 568 37.79 21.73 -19.10
C ALA A 568 36.56 20.81 -18.97
N LYS A 569 36.24 20.34 -17.75
CA LYS A 569 35.01 19.58 -17.50
C LYS A 569 33.75 20.40 -17.79
N ALA A 570 33.70 21.65 -17.33
CA ALA A 570 32.57 22.55 -17.53
C ALA A 570 32.33 22.83 -19.02
N ASN A 571 33.40 22.97 -19.81
CA ASN A 571 33.31 23.10 -21.27
C ASN A 571 32.64 21.90 -21.94
N ASN A 572 32.87 20.69 -21.43
CA ASN A 572 32.20 19.50 -21.94
C ASN A 572 30.72 19.50 -21.56
N VAL A 573 30.40 19.87 -20.31
CA VAL A 573 29.01 19.92 -19.80
C VAL A 573 28.17 21.01 -20.49
N MET A 574 28.76 22.15 -20.86
CA MET A 574 28.05 23.21 -21.61
C MET A 574 27.46 22.74 -22.94
N ASN A 575 28.01 21.68 -23.53
CA ASN A 575 27.55 21.12 -24.79
C ASN A 575 26.58 19.94 -24.62
N VAL A 576 26.20 19.61 -23.39
CA VAL A 576 25.21 18.58 -23.09
C VAL A 576 23.81 19.18 -23.21
N SER A 577 22.93 18.49 -23.93
CA SER A 577 21.53 18.88 -24.05
C SER A 577 20.87 18.89 -22.67
N SER A 578 20.12 19.96 -22.38
CA SER A 578 19.30 20.08 -21.17
C SER A 578 17.95 20.66 -21.50
N ALA A 579 16.94 20.31 -20.73
CA ALA A 579 15.58 20.82 -20.94
C ALA A 579 15.49 22.32 -20.64
N VAL A 580 14.60 23.02 -21.35
CA VAL A 580 14.25 24.41 -21.08
C VAL A 580 13.12 24.45 -20.06
N TRP A 581 13.39 24.99 -18.87
CA TRP A 581 12.41 25.12 -17.79
C TRP A 581 11.52 26.35 -18.01
N LEU A 582 10.23 26.12 -18.27
CA LEU A 582 9.22 27.15 -18.36
C LEU A 582 8.60 27.35 -16.98
N ALA A 583 9.32 28.05 -16.11
CA ALA A 583 9.00 28.17 -14.69
C ALA A 583 8.65 29.61 -14.25
N TRP A 584 8.37 30.54 -15.15
CA TRP A 584 8.02 31.92 -14.81
C TRP A 584 7.02 32.52 -15.81
N GLU A 585 6.27 33.55 -15.43
CA GLU A 585 5.12 34.04 -16.20
C GLU A 585 5.43 34.47 -17.65
N GLY A 586 6.66 34.93 -17.92
CA GLY A 586 7.09 35.29 -19.27
C GLY A 586 7.83 34.19 -20.02
N ALA A 587 8.04 33.00 -19.42
CA ALA A 587 8.69 31.86 -20.08
C ALA A 587 8.02 31.44 -21.41
N PRO A 588 6.68 31.52 -21.56
CA PRO A 588 6.03 31.24 -22.84
C PRO A 588 6.53 32.12 -24.00
N ASN A 589 7.00 33.34 -23.72
CA ASN A 589 7.53 34.25 -24.74
C ASN A 589 8.92 33.82 -25.25
N GLU A 590 9.63 32.96 -24.51
CA GLU A 590 10.94 32.43 -24.89
C GLU A 590 10.84 31.19 -25.77
N VAL A 591 9.69 30.50 -25.75
CA VAL A 591 9.44 29.25 -26.49
C VAL A 591 9.68 29.44 -27.98
N GLU A 592 9.18 30.52 -28.57
CA GLU A 592 9.39 30.81 -30.00
C GLU A 592 10.88 31.01 -30.34
N GLY A 593 11.62 31.67 -29.47
CA GLY A 593 13.07 31.88 -29.65
C GLY A 593 13.84 30.56 -29.58
N HIS A 594 13.52 29.71 -28.61
CA HIS A 594 14.11 28.40 -28.46
C HIS A 594 13.76 27.45 -29.61
N LEU A 595 12.52 27.45 -30.08
CA LEU A 595 12.10 26.67 -31.26
C LEU A 595 12.84 27.12 -32.54
N LYS A 596 12.99 28.43 -32.74
CA LYS A 596 13.78 28.97 -33.86
C LYS A 596 15.25 28.59 -33.78
N ALA A 597 15.83 28.61 -32.58
CA ALA A 597 17.23 28.24 -32.35
C ALA A 597 17.46 26.73 -32.47
N ALA A 598 16.46 25.90 -32.13
CA ALA A 598 16.54 24.46 -32.25
C ALA A 598 16.52 23.98 -33.71
N GLY A 599 15.78 24.66 -34.59
CA GLY A 599 15.71 24.26 -36.00
C GLY A 599 15.14 22.84 -36.14
N SER A 600 15.93 21.91 -36.68
CA SER A 600 15.57 20.49 -36.80
C SER A 600 15.94 19.63 -35.59
N LYS A 601 16.55 20.22 -34.56
CA LYS A 601 16.97 19.52 -33.34
C LYS A 601 15.78 19.23 -32.43
N THR A 602 15.86 18.16 -31.68
CA THR A 602 14.85 17.85 -30.65
C THR A 602 15.10 18.71 -29.43
N ILE A 603 14.07 19.46 -29.04
CA ILE A 603 14.08 20.35 -27.88
C ILE A 603 13.07 19.85 -26.85
N THR A 604 13.51 19.77 -25.60
CA THR A 604 12.66 19.37 -24.46
C THR A 604 12.30 20.61 -23.65
N PHE A 605 11.00 20.83 -23.45
CA PHE A 605 10.49 21.84 -22.53
C PHE A 605 9.93 21.16 -21.28
N ILE A 606 10.27 21.71 -20.11
CA ILE A 606 9.61 21.35 -18.85
C ILE A 606 8.62 22.46 -18.55
N LEU A 607 7.33 22.13 -18.62
CA LEU A 607 6.27 23.05 -18.23
C LEU A 607 6.11 22.99 -16.71
N TYR A 608 6.55 24.04 -16.03
CA TYR A 608 6.49 24.14 -14.59
C TYR A 608 5.66 25.36 -14.18
N MET A 609 4.46 25.50 -14.74
CA MET A 609 3.55 26.63 -14.50
C MET A 609 2.21 26.12 -13.97
N ILE A 610 2.20 25.69 -12.71
CA ILE A 610 0.97 25.38 -11.97
C ILE A 610 0.61 26.58 -11.06
N PRO A 611 -0.67 26.95 -10.92
CA PRO A 611 -1.11 28.16 -10.19
C PRO A 611 -0.74 28.19 -8.70
N THR A 612 -0.48 27.03 -8.10
CA THR A 612 -0.08 26.87 -6.70
C THR A 612 1.17 26.02 -6.67
N ARG A 613 2.32 26.65 -6.41
CA ARG A 613 3.60 25.97 -6.24
C ARG A 613 3.89 25.85 -4.74
N ASP A 614 4.48 24.72 -4.35
CA ASP A 614 5.05 24.51 -3.01
C ASP A 614 6.29 25.41 -2.83
#